data_AF-A0A6C0HSB2-F1
#
_entry.id   AF-A0A6C0HSB2-F1
#
_cell.length_a   1.000
_cell.length_b   1.000
_cell.length_c   1.000
_cell.angle_alpha   90.00
_cell.angle_beta   90.00
_cell.angle_gamma   90.00
#
_symmetry.space_group_name_H-M   'P 1'
#
loop_
_entity.id
_entity.type
_entity.pdbx_description
1 polymer ?
#
loop_
_entity_poly.entity_id
_entity_poly.type
_entity_poly.pdbx_seq_one_letter_code
_entity_poly.pdbx_strand_id
1 'polypeptide(L)'
;MLSKIEKQTIIDAYVTILNNYFSSFMESEICCQEQNYYVNVNFDSQINRNLFIGLSIIHRIFEYVLLKTKNVSSTYYYTNDSISYYLEYLEQIYKSNYSYNSNNLDTDIVLFVYKKTILELFDNDSKNNNINIGGKSILSNIIQSNSNFNNLEHIPKQCLKDFCFSIFKITNLLLSWKDTIQINSIKKNKFSYILRIEACLKLLDSFMKNIDNLNVLIEYLEIFYQHIHISHPVWIKLLEEIILDKKNKKKDFKDVESFLLFFNMEKGNIQESIDKGDLNHVINKLRGTVGSS
;
A
#
# COMPACT_ATOMS: atom_id res chain seq x y z
N MET A 1 -20.70 -11.14 -1.93
CA MET A 1 -19.37 -11.42 -1.37
C MET A 1 -18.47 -11.76 -2.56
N LEU A 2 -17.24 -11.23 -2.61
CA LEU A 2 -16.30 -11.53 -3.70
C LEU A 2 -15.95 -13.02 -3.71
N SER A 3 -15.99 -13.64 -4.89
CA SER A 3 -15.52 -15.02 -5.07
C SER A 3 -14.00 -15.09 -4.93
N LYS A 4 -13.47 -16.29 -4.63
CA LYS A 4 -12.02 -16.49 -4.48
C LYS A 4 -11.25 -16.08 -5.76
N ILE A 5 -11.84 -16.36 -6.93
CA ILE A 5 -11.25 -16.03 -8.22
C ILE A 5 -11.23 -14.52 -8.41
N GLU A 6 -12.35 -13.83 -8.18
CA GLU A 6 -12.42 -12.36 -8.30
C GLU A 6 -11.42 -11.66 -7.37
N LYS A 7 -11.31 -12.12 -6.11
CA LYS A 7 -10.31 -11.60 -5.17
C LYS A 7 -8.91 -11.76 -5.74
N GLN A 8 -8.57 -12.94 -6.24
CA GLN A 8 -7.26 -13.21 -6.80
C GLN A 8 -6.97 -12.32 -8.02
N THR A 9 -7.94 -12.14 -8.93
CA THR A 9 -7.78 -11.29 -10.11
C THR A 9 -7.51 -9.82 -9.73
N ILE A 10 -8.22 -9.28 -8.73
CA ILE A 10 -7.97 -7.92 -8.23
C ILE A 10 -6.60 -7.84 -7.53
N ILE A 11 -6.24 -8.84 -6.72
CA ILE A 11 -4.94 -8.91 -6.04
C ILE A 11 -3.80 -8.94 -7.05
N ASP A 12 -3.87 -9.82 -8.06
CA ASP A 12 -2.81 -9.96 -9.07
C ASP A 12 -2.60 -8.65 -9.83
N ALA A 13 -3.70 -7.98 -10.21
CA ALA A 13 -3.62 -6.68 -10.87
C ALA A 13 -2.96 -5.64 -9.95
N TYR A 14 -3.37 -5.57 -8.68
CA TYR A 14 -2.84 -4.60 -7.72
C TYR A 14 -1.36 -4.85 -7.39
N VAL A 15 -0.97 -6.10 -7.15
CA VAL A 15 0.43 -6.51 -6.93
C VAL A 15 1.28 -6.14 -8.13
N THR A 16 0.79 -6.39 -9.36
CA THR A 16 1.50 -6.02 -10.59
C THR A 16 1.68 -4.51 -10.71
N ILE A 17 0.63 -3.73 -10.43
CA ILE A 17 0.70 -2.26 -10.41
C ILE A 17 1.75 -1.77 -9.39
N LEU A 18 1.77 -2.34 -8.18
CA LEU A 18 2.74 -1.95 -7.16
C LEU A 18 4.17 -2.33 -7.55
N ASN A 19 4.38 -3.49 -8.16
CA ASN A 19 5.67 -3.85 -8.75
C ASN A 19 6.11 -2.81 -9.76
N ASN A 20 5.25 -2.47 -10.73
CA ASN A 20 5.55 -1.47 -11.75
C ASN A 20 5.87 -0.11 -11.11
N TYR A 21 5.09 0.31 -10.12
CA TYR A 21 5.32 1.57 -9.41
C TYR A 21 6.67 1.59 -8.72
N PHE A 22 6.97 0.58 -7.90
CA PHE A 22 8.21 0.55 -7.15
C PHE A 22 9.42 0.43 -8.07
N SER A 23 9.36 -0.40 -9.12
CA SER A 23 10.42 -0.49 -10.12
C SER A 23 10.65 0.86 -10.81
N SER A 24 9.61 1.51 -11.33
CA SER A 24 9.75 2.80 -11.99
C SER A 24 10.18 3.92 -11.03
N PHE A 25 9.73 3.88 -9.78
CA PHE A 25 10.16 4.84 -8.75
C PHE A 25 11.65 4.68 -8.45
N MET A 26 12.14 3.44 -8.31
CA MET A 26 13.55 3.13 -8.06
C MET A 26 14.45 3.51 -9.24
N GLU A 27 13.95 3.41 -10.48
CA GLU A 27 14.66 3.79 -11.71
C GLU A 27 14.59 5.29 -12.01
N SER A 28 13.66 6.03 -11.39
CA SER A 28 13.49 7.45 -11.65
C SER A 28 14.70 8.29 -11.23
N GLU A 29 14.92 9.40 -11.93
CA GLU A 29 16.03 10.32 -11.63
C GLU A 29 15.97 10.87 -10.20
N ILE A 30 14.78 10.87 -9.60
CA ILE A 30 14.47 11.27 -8.22
C ILE A 30 15.25 10.43 -7.20
N CYS A 31 15.30 9.11 -7.42
CA CYS A 31 16.06 8.19 -6.57
C CYS A 31 17.55 8.23 -6.92
N CYS A 32 17.92 8.40 -8.19
CA CYS A 32 19.32 8.40 -8.63
C CYS A 32 20.12 9.63 -8.16
N GLN A 33 19.47 10.75 -7.83
CA GLN A 33 20.15 11.92 -7.26
C GLN A 33 20.74 11.67 -5.85
N GLU A 34 20.35 10.58 -5.15
CA GLU A 34 21.01 10.11 -3.92
C GLU A 34 22.50 9.78 -4.12
N GLN A 35 22.90 9.36 -5.33
CA GLN A 35 24.27 8.86 -5.55
C GLN A 35 25.31 9.98 -5.70
N ASN A 36 24.90 11.21 -5.99
CA ASN A 36 25.81 12.32 -6.29
C ASN A 36 25.87 13.43 -5.23
N TYR A 37 24.97 13.43 -4.23
CA TYR A 37 24.97 14.45 -3.18
C TYR A 37 25.13 13.81 -1.79
N TYR A 38 26.37 13.67 -1.37
CA TYR A 38 26.65 13.44 0.06
C TYR A 38 26.06 14.62 0.85
N VAL A 39 25.36 14.30 1.94
CA VAL A 39 24.97 15.22 3.03
C VAL A 39 23.65 15.98 2.82
N ASN A 40 22.50 15.32 2.99
CA ASN A 40 21.36 15.99 3.62
C ASN A 40 20.39 15.00 4.28
N VAL A 41 20.24 15.10 5.61
CA VAL A 41 19.30 14.29 6.41
C VAL A 41 17.83 14.53 5.99
N ASN A 42 17.57 15.64 5.31
CA ASN A 42 16.26 16.01 4.77
C ASN A 42 15.88 15.29 3.46
N PHE A 43 16.79 14.57 2.82
CA PHE A 43 16.51 13.93 1.52
C PHE A 43 15.79 12.57 1.69
N ASP A 44 16.22 11.74 2.64
CA ASP A 44 15.55 10.48 2.97
C ASP A 44 14.08 10.72 3.39
N SER A 45 13.80 11.79 4.14
CA SER A 45 12.44 12.16 4.53
C SER A 45 11.60 12.62 3.33
N GLN A 46 12.21 13.24 2.32
CA GLN A 46 11.54 13.62 1.07
C GLN A 46 11.24 12.42 0.17
N ILE A 47 12.19 11.49 -0.01
CA ILE A 47 11.95 10.26 -0.76
C ILE A 47 10.83 9.45 -0.12
N ASN A 48 10.82 9.33 1.21
CA ASN A 48 9.77 8.62 1.93
C ASN A 48 8.40 9.29 1.76
N ARG A 49 8.37 10.63 1.81
CA ARG A 49 7.17 11.41 1.55
C ARG A 49 6.67 11.20 0.12
N ASN A 50 7.55 11.29 -0.88
CA ASN A 50 7.20 11.08 -2.28
C ASN A 50 6.76 9.63 -2.55
N LEU A 51 7.38 8.64 -1.91
CA LEU A 51 6.94 7.24 -2.01
C LEU A 51 5.53 7.07 -1.41
N PHE A 52 5.28 7.68 -0.24
CA PHE A 52 3.98 7.62 0.42
C PHE A 52 2.87 8.31 -0.39
N ILE A 53 3.14 9.50 -0.93
CA ILE A 53 2.19 10.26 -1.75
C ILE A 53 1.87 9.48 -3.03
N GLY A 54 2.89 8.98 -3.71
CA GLY A 54 2.70 8.22 -4.95
C GLY A 54 1.89 6.96 -4.72
N LEU A 55 2.21 6.18 -3.68
CA LEU A 55 1.41 5.02 -3.29
C LEU A 55 -0.04 5.39 -3.01
N SER A 56 -0.28 6.49 -2.30
CA SER A 56 -1.63 6.96 -1.95
C SER A 56 -2.43 7.36 -3.21
N ILE A 57 -1.79 8.05 -4.16
CA ILE A 57 -2.39 8.42 -5.45
C ILE A 57 -2.76 7.16 -6.25
N ILE A 58 -1.81 6.24 -6.40
CA ILE A 58 -1.97 4.99 -7.15
C ILE A 58 -3.10 4.15 -6.55
N HIS A 59 -3.10 3.98 -5.23
CA HIS A 59 -4.15 3.25 -4.54
C HIS A 59 -5.53 3.90 -4.76
N ARG A 60 -5.62 5.24 -4.67
CA ARG A 60 -6.89 5.95 -4.84
C ARG A 60 -7.42 5.87 -6.26
N ILE A 61 -6.55 5.93 -7.26
CA ILE A 61 -6.93 5.79 -8.67
C ILE A 61 -7.38 4.35 -8.94
N PHE A 62 -6.66 3.36 -8.42
CA PHE A 62 -7.08 1.96 -8.47
C PHE A 62 -8.48 1.77 -7.88
N GLU A 63 -8.69 2.22 -6.63
CA GLU A 63 -9.98 2.16 -5.95
C GLU A 63 -11.09 2.82 -6.79
N TYR A 64 -10.85 4.06 -7.24
CA TYR A 64 -11.84 4.84 -7.96
C TYR A 64 -12.20 4.21 -9.31
N VAL A 65 -11.21 3.84 -10.13
CA VAL A 65 -11.43 3.24 -11.44
C VAL A 65 -12.12 1.88 -11.29
N LEU A 66 -11.73 1.06 -10.31
CA LEU A 66 -12.38 -0.22 -10.04
C LEU A 66 -13.85 -0.05 -9.63
N LEU A 67 -14.15 0.90 -8.74
CA LEU A 67 -15.53 1.17 -8.29
C LEU A 67 -16.42 1.72 -9.40
N LYS A 68 -15.85 2.47 -10.34
CA LYS A 68 -16.58 3.11 -11.44
C LYS A 68 -16.77 2.16 -12.62
N THR A 69 -15.69 1.57 -13.11
CA THR A 69 -15.70 0.71 -14.29
C THR A 69 -16.13 -0.72 -13.98
N LYS A 70 -15.93 -1.16 -12.73
CA LYS A 70 -16.07 -2.57 -12.32
C LYS A 70 -15.32 -3.53 -13.26
N ASN A 71 -14.22 -3.07 -13.85
CA ASN A 71 -13.41 -3.87 -14.76
C ASN A 71 -11.94 -3.85 -14.31
N VAL A 72 -11.38 -5.03 -14.03
CA VAL A 72 -9.99 -5.13 -13.53
C VAL A 72 -8.96 -4.71 -14.59
N SER A 73 -9.19 -5.02 -15.87
CA SER A 73 -8.27 -4.62 -16.96
C SER A 73 -8.23 -3.12 -17.17
N SER A 74 -9.39 -2.45 -17.19
CA SER A 74 -9.45 -1.00 -17.25
C SER A 74 -8.75 -0.40 -16.02
N THR A 75 -9.03 -0.93 -14.84
CA THR A 75 -8.37 -0.49 -13.59
C THR A 75 -6.85 -0.61 -13.69
N TYR A 76 -6.35 -1.76 -14.17
CA TYR A 76 -4.92 -1.98 -14.39
C TYR A 76 -4.32 -0.93 -15.33
N TYR A 77 -4.93 -0.71 -16.50
CA TYR A 77 -4.42 0.21 -17.51
C TYR A 77 -4.33 1.65 -16.98
N TYR A 78 -5.43 2.19 -16.46
CA TYR A 78 -5.48 3.58 -16.00
C TYR A 78 -4.64 3.83 -14.75
N THR A 79 -4.50 2.83 -13.88
CA THR A 79 -3.61 2.96 -12.73
C THR A 79 -2.15 2.95 -13.16
N ASN A 80 -1.75 2.17 -14.17
CA ASN A 80 -0.39 2.23 -14.71
C ASN A 80 -0.10 3.58 -15.37
N ASP A 81 -1.02 4.14 -16.15
CA ASP A 81 -0.86 5.49 -16.71
C ASP A 81 -0.64 6.53 -15.59
N SER A 82 -1.31 6.37 -14.44
CA SER A 82 -1.14 7.26 -13.31
C SER A 82 0.27 7.25 -12.71
N ILE A 83 0.96 6.10 -12.76
CA ILE A 83 2.34 5.97 -12.32
C ILE A 83 3.24 6.87 -13.18
N SER A 84 3.09 6.80 -14.51
CA SER A 84 3.87 7.62 -15.43
C SER A 84 3.63 9.11 -15.21
N TYR A 85 2.36 9.54 -15.08
CA TYR A 85 2.06 10.96 -14.81
C TYR A 85 2.60 11.45 -13.47
N TYR A 86 2.55 10.59 -12.44
CA TYR A 86 3.09 10.92 -11.13
C TYR A 86 4.60 11.14 -11.17
N LEU A 87 5.34 10.18 -11.73
CA LEU A 87 6.80 10.23 -11.81
C LEU A 87 7.26 11.37 -12.71
N GLU A 88 6.62 11.57 -13.86
CA GLU A 88 6.93 12.69 -14.76
C GLU A 88 6.77 14.03 -14.04
N TYR A 89 5.66 14.23 -13.31
CA TYR A 89 5.42 15.47 -12.58
C TYR A 89 6.46 15.69 -11.48
N LEU A 90 6.82 14.65 -10.72
CA LEU A 90 7.89 14.75 -9.73
C LEU A 90 9.22 15.12 -10.38
N GLU A 91 9.61 14.45 -11.47
CA GLU A 91 10.86 14.76 -12.19
C GLU A 91 10.90 16.21 -12.69
N GLN A 92 9.77 16.73 -13.18
CA GLN A 92 9.66 18.13 -13.59
C GLN A 92 9.88 19.10 -12.42
N ILE A 93 9.34 18.79 -11.23
CA ILE A 93 9.60 19.59 -10.02
C ILE A 93 11.09 19.57 -9.66
N TYR A 94 11.71 18.38 -9.65
CA TYR A 94 13.13 18.23 -9.35
C TYR A 94 14.02 18.97 -10.35
N LYS A 95 13.72 18.87 -11.66
CA LYS A 95 14.48 19.52 -12.74
C LYS A 95 14.34 21.04 -12.74
N SER A 96 13.20 21.57 -12.30
CA SER A 96 12.91 23.01 -12.37
C SER A 96 13.49 23.82 -11.21
N ASN A 97 14.17 23.20 -10.24
CA ASN A 97 14.61 23.85 -8.99
C ASN A 97 13.47 24.62 -8.29
N TYR A 98 12.20 24.30 -8.59
CA TYR A 98 11.07 24.89 -7.90
C TYR A 98 11.23 24.52 -6.43
N SER A 99 11.26 25.54 -5.57
CA SER A 99 11.43 25.32 -4.15
C SER A 99 10.33 24.36 -3.67
N TYR A 100 10.73 23.14 -3.27
CA TYR A 100 9.91 22.10 -2.60
C TYR A 100 9.18 22.59 -1.33
N ASN A 101 9.31 23.87 -1.00
CA ASN A 101 8.76 24.58 0.15
C ASN A 101 7.35 25.17 -0.08
N SER A 102 6.66 24.85 -1.19
CA SER A 102 5.25 25.21 -1.27
C SER A 102 4.44 24.21 -0.45
N ASN A 103 3.68 24.70 0.54
CA ASN A 103 2.77 23.89 1.36
C ASN A 103 1.68 23.16 0.52
N ASN A 104 1.60 23.45 -0.78
CA ASN A 104 0.58 22.94 -1.70
C ASN A 104 1.11 21.92 -2.72
N LEU A 105 2.42 21.64 -2.78
CA LEU A 105 3.01 20.76 -3.79
C LEU A 105 2.34 19.36 -3.83
N ASP A 106 2.08 18.79 -2.65
CA ASP A 106 1.40 17.50 -2.50
C ASP A 106 -0.04 17.54 -3.03
N THR A 107 -0.71 18.70 -2.90
CA THR A 107 -2.07 18.87 -3.41
C THR A 107 -2.05 19.05 -4.93
N ASP A 108 -1.09 19.82 -5.44
CA ASP A 108 -0.95 20.11 -6.87
C ASP A 108 -0.63 18.83 -7.66
N ILE A 109 0.26 17.97 -7.15
CA ILE A 109 0.57 16.68 -7.79
C ILE A 109 -0.63 15.75 -7.78
N VAL A 110 -1.37 15.66 -6.67
CA VAL A 110 -2.60 14.84 -6.59
C VAL A 110 -3.63 15.34 -7.60
N LEU A 111 -3.86 16.65 -7.66
CA LEU A 111 -4.81 17.27 -8.60
C LEU A 111 -4.38 17.06 -10.06
N PHE A 112 -3.09 17.19 -10.35
CA PHE A 112 -2.55 16.95 -11.69
C PHE A 112 -2.79 15.52 -12.15
N VAL A 113 -2.39 14.53 -11.34
CA VAL A 113 -2.54 13.12 -11.70
C VAL A 113 -4.02 12.77 -11.80
N TYR A 114 -4.88 13.20 -10.87
CA TYR A 114 -6.32 12.94 -10.94
C TYR A 114 -6.97 13.58 -12.16
N LYS A 115 -6.53 14.78 -12.57
CA LYS A 115 -7.00 15.41 -13.79
C LYS A 115 -6.61 14.59 -15.03
N LYS A 116 -5.35 14.17 -15.12
CA LYS A 116 -4.80 13.40 -16.24
C LYS A 116 -5.31 11.96 -16.34
N THR A 117 -5.88 11.43 -15.26
CA THR A 117 -6.37 10.05 -15.18
C THR A 117 -7.88 10.05 -15.07
N ILE A 118 -8.41 10.34 -13.88
CA ILE A 118 -9.84 10.27 -13.55
C ILE A 118 -10.66 11.24 -14.42
N LEU A 119 -10.31 12.53 -14.48
CA LEU A 119 -11.14 13.51 -15.20
C LEU A 119 -11.09 13.28 -16.71
N GLU A 120 -9.91 13.08 -17.30
CA GLU A 120 -9.79 12.77 -18.73
C GLU A 120 -10.50 11.46 -19.14
N LEU A 121 -10.62 10.49 -18.23
CA LEU A 121 -11.34 9.24 -18.48
C LEU A 121 -12.85 9.48 -18.56
N PHE A 122 -13.42 10.22 -17.61
CA PHE A 122 -14.88 10.35 -17.45
C PHE A 122 -15.50 11.65 -18.03
N ASP A 123 -14.70 12.68 -18.33
CA ASP A 123 -15.21 13.87 -19.05
C ASP A 123 -15.58 13.54 -20.50
N ASN A 124 -14.92 12.55 -21.11
CA ASN A 124 -15.25 12.06 -22.45
C ASN A 124 -16.60 11.33 -22.50
N ASP A 125 -17.05 10.73 -21.40
CA ASP A 125 -18.36 10.06 -21.32
C ASP A 125 -19.53 11.05 -21.25
N SER A 126 -19.29 12.25 -20.71
CA SER A 126 -20.35 13.23 -20.46
C SER A 126 -20.58 14.23 -21.61
N LYS A 127 -19.63 14.37 -22.55
CA LYS A 127 -19.63 15.49 -23.49
C LYS A 127 -19.71 15.20 -24.98
N ASN A 128 -19.61 13.97 -25.51
CA ASN A 128 -19.70 13.81 -26.96
C ASN A 128 -20.18 12.45 -27.50
N ASN A 129 -21.44 12.42 -27.92
CA ASN A 129 -21.83 11.86 -29.22
C ASN A 129 -21.15 12.66 -30.34
N ASN A 130 -19.90 12.33 -30.68
CA ASN A 130 -19.05 12.95 -31.71
C ASN A 130 -18.09 14.02 -31.18
N ILE A 131 -16.90 13.59 -30.75
CA ILE A 131 -15.59 14.16 -31.12
C ILE A 131 -14.56 13.23 -30.46
N ASN A 132 -14.03 12.32 -31.28
CA ASN A 132 -12.82 11.57 -31.00
C ASN A 132 -11.64 12.55 -30.92
N ILE A 133 -11.16 12.86 -29.73
CA ILE A 133 -9.80 13.41 -29.57
C ILE A 133 -9.02 12.42 -28.70
N GLY A 134 -8.24 11.59 -29.41
CA GLY A 134 -7.09 10.86 -28.90
C GLY A 134 -7.38 9.47 -28.34
N GLY A 135 -7.22 8.43 -29.16
CA GLY A 135 -6.82 7.02 -28.87
C GLY A 135 -7.37 6.23 -27.66
N LYS A 136 -7.52 6.85 -26.49
CA LYS A 136 -7.92 6.28 -25.21
C LYS A 136 -9.36 5.76 -25.20
N SER A 137 -10.32 6.38 -25.90
CA SER A 137 -11.71 5.86 -25.96
C SER A 137 -11.80 4.53 -26.71
N ILE A 138 -11.10 4.41 -27.84
CA ILE A 138 -11.03 3.17 -28.63
C ILE A 138 -10.32 2.07 -27.85
N LEU A 139 -9.18 2.38 -27.22
CA LEU A 139 -8.49 1.43 -26.34
C LEU A 139 -9.34 1.02 -25.15
N SER A 140 -10.06 1.95 -24.51
CA SER A 140 -10.96 1.63 -23.39
C SER A 140 -12.10 0.69 -23.80
N ASN A 141 -12.69 0.91 -24.97
CA ASN A 141 -13.74 0.06 -25.52
C ASN A 141 -13.19 -1.32 -25.92
N ILE A 142 -11.98 -1.39 -26.49
CA ILE A 142 -11.30 -2.65 -26.85
C ILE A 142 -10.92 -3.46 -25.60
N ILE A 143 -10.44 -2.79 -24.54
CA ILE A 143 -10.10 -3.42 -23.26
C ILE A 143 -11.35 -3.96 -22.57
N GLN A 144 -12.46 -3.19 -22.60
CA GLN A 144 -13.74 -3.61 -22.05
C GLN A 144 -14.35 -4.79 -22.83
N SER A 145 -14.25 -4.79 -24.17
CA SER A 145 -14.84 -5.84 -25.01
C SER A 145 -14.11 -7.18 -24.95
N ASN A 146 -12.84 -7.22 -24.54
CA ASN A 146 -12.00 -8.43 -24.57
C ASN A 146 -11.94 -9.21 -23.25
N SER A 147 -12.64 -8.81 -22.17
CA SER A 147 -12.40 -9.37 -20.84
C SER A 147 -13.66 -9.82 -20.08
N ASN A 148 -14.32 -10.87 -20.59
CA ASN A 148 -15.45 -11.51 -19.90
C ASN A 148 -15.08 -12.07 -18.49
N PHE A 149 -13.80 -12.30 -18.21
CA PHE A 149 -13.31 -12.75 -16.89
C PHE A 149 -12.96 -11.62 -15.91
N ASN A 150 -12.98 -10.35 -16.34
CA ASN A 150 -12.57 -9.20 -15.51
C ASN A 150 -13.74 -8.26 -15.17
N ASN A 151 -14.97 -8.63 -15.55
CA ASN A 151 -16.16 -7.84 -15.27
C ASN A 151 -16.75 -8.19 -13.90
N LEU A 152 -16.86 -7.18 -13.03
CA LEU A 152 -17.33 -7.25 -11.66
C LEU A 152 -18.69 -6.55 -11.49
N GLU A 153 -19.45 -6.36 -12.57
CA GLU A 153 -20.75 -5.67 -12.57
C GLU A 153 -21.72 -6.16 -11.50
N HIS A 154 -21.76 -7.48 -11.30
CA HIS A 154 -22.62 -8.16 -10.33
C HIS A 154 -22.20 -7.91 -8.87
N ILE A 155 -21.01 -7.38 -8.62
CA ILE A 155 -20.48 -7.14 -7.28
C ILE A 155 -20.96 -5.79 -6.75
N PRO A 156 -21.50 -5.73 -5.51
CA PRO A 156 -21.83 -4.46 -4.87
C PRO A 156 -20.59 -3.57 -4.68
N LYS A 157 -20.73 -2.26 -4.94
CA LYS A 157 -19.64 -1.29 -4.77
C LYS A 157 -19.07 -1.30 -3.35
N GLN A 158 -19.92 -1.51 -2.33
CA GLN A 158 -19.46 -1.58 -0.95
C GLN A 158 -18.48 -2.73 -0.72
N CYS A 159 -18.75 -3.92 -1.27
CA CYS A 159 -17.84 -5.06 -1.15
C CYS A 159 -16.47 -4.78 -1.79
N LEU A 160 -16.44 -4.08 -2.93
CA LEU A 160 -15.19 -3.67 -3.58
C LEU A 160 -14.45 -2.63 -2.75
N LYS A 161 -15.17 -1.65 -2.17
CA LYS A 161 -14.59 -0.62 -1.31
C LYS A 161 -13.95 -1.23 -0.06
N ASP A 162 -14.65 -2.13 0.61
CA ASP A 162 -14.14 -2.82 1.80
C ASP A 162 -12.90 -3.65 1.45
N PHE A 163 -12.90 -4.31 0.29
CA PHE A 163 -11.76 -5.08 -0.18
C PHE A 163 -10.54 -4.20 -0.53
N CYS A 164 -10.74 -3.09 -1.25
CA CYS A 164 -9.69 -2.11 -1.51
C CYS A 164 -9.11 -1.52 -0.22
N PHE A 165 -9.96 -1.26 0.77
CA PHE A 165 -9.53 -0.78 2.08
C PHE A 165 -8.62 -1.79 2.79
N SER A 166 -8.99 -3.08 2.82
CA SER A 166 -8.12 -4.13 3.37
C SER A 166 -6.80 -4.24 2.61
N ILE A 167 -6.82 -4.11 1.29
CA ILE A 167 -5.61 -4.08 0.46
C ILE A 167 -4.69 -2.93 0.92
N PHE A 168 -5.23 -1.72 1.06
CA PHE A 168 -4.44 -0.55 1.46
C PHE A 168 -3.85 -0.70 2.86
N LYS A 169 -4.64 -1.20 3.82
CA LYS A 169 -4.19 -1.48 5.19
C LYS A 169 -2.99 -2.41 5.19
N ILE A 170 -3.08 -3.54 4.47
CA ILE A 170 -1.98 -4.50 4.35
C ILE A 170 -0.75 -3.82 3.74
N THR A 171 -0.90 -3.09 2.63
CA THR A 171 0.24 -2.43 1.99
C THR A 171 0.93 -1.44 2.94
N ASN A 172 0.17 -0.64 3.70
CA ASN A 172 0.74 0.30 4.67
C ASN A 172 1.40 -0.39 5.87
N LEU A 173 0.84 -1.50 6.33
CA LEU A 173 1.41 -2.32 7.40
C LEU A 173 2.76 -2.93 6.98
N LEU A 174 2.84 -3.44 5.74
CA LEU A 174 4.09 -3.98 5.20
C LEU A 174 5.16 -2.89 5.03
N LEU A 175 4.76 -1.70 4.56
CA LEU A 175 5.67 -0.58 4.37
C LEU A 175 6.09 0.11 5.66
N SER A 176 5.48 -0.18 6.82
CA SER A 176 6.06 0.16 8.12
C SER A 176 6.46 1.65 8.26
N TRP A 177 5.52 2.57 7.98
CA TRP A 177 5.82 4.01 7.86
C TRP A 177 6.32 4.69 9.15
N LYS A 178 6.11 4.09 10.33
CA LYS A 178 6.38 4.68 11.65
C LYS A 178 7.87 4.99 11.88
N ASP A 179 8.76 4.20 11.30
CA ASP A 179 10.21 4.43 11.40
C ASP A 179 10.61 5.82 10.87
N THR A 180 9.78 6.44 10.03
CA THR A 180 10.03 7.77 9.45
C THR A 180 9.89 8.92 10.46
N ILE A 181 9.16 8.75 11.58
CA ILE A 181 8.81 9.85 12.51
C ILE A 181 9.81 9.99 13.67
N GLN A 182 10.50 8.91 14.06
CA GLN A 182 11.47 8.93 15.19
C GLN A 182 12.93 9.16 14.77
N ILE A 183 13.22 9.29 13.46
CA ILE A 183 14.58 9.49 12.92
C ILE A 183 15.16 10.89 13.25
N ASN A 184 14.41 11.77 13.91
CA ASN A 184 14.93 13.07 14.34
C ASN A 184 16.02 12.98 15.44
N SER A 185 16.28 11.81 16.04
CA SER A 185 17.22 11.74 17.18
C SER A 185 18.41 10.79 17.08
N ILE A 186 18.51 9.81 16.17
CA ILE A 186 19.67 8.89 16.19
C ILE A 186 20.14 8.50 14.78
N LYS A 187 21.44 8.74 14.55
CA LYS A 187 22.24 8.35 13.39
C LYS A 187 22.03 6.89 12.96
N LYS A 188 22.11 6.69 11.63
CA LYS A 188 22.33 5.42 10.89
C LYS A 188 21.14 4.44 10.81
N ASN A 189 20.31 4.62 9.79
CA ASN A 189 19.87 3.51 8.93
C ASN A 189 19.61 4.05 7.52
N LYS A 190 20.71 4.22 6.80
CA LYS A 190 20.83 4.93 5.51
C LYS A 190 20.30 4.13 4.30
N PHE A 191 19.32 3.25 4.49
CA PHE A 191 18.78 2.33 3.46
C PHE A 191 17.29 2.00 3.69
N SER A 192 16.53 2.94 4.27
CA SER A 192 15.23 2.65 4.87
C SER A 192 14.09 2.35 3.87
N TYR A 193 14.04 3.00 2.71
CA TYR A 193 12.92 2.83 1.78
C TYR A 193 13.06 1.61 0.85
N ILE A 194 14.29 1.30 0.41
CA ILE A 194 14.58 0.14 -0.43
C ILE A 194 14.19 -1.16 0.29
N LEU A 195 14.63 -1.32 1.53
CA LEU A 195 14.29 -2.49 2.36
C LEU A 195 12.77 -2.61 2.60
N ARG A 196 12.05 -1.49 2.69
CA ARG A 196 10.59 -1.48 2.82
C ARG A 196 9.89 -1.91 1.54
N ILE A 197 10.35 -1.40 0.40
CA ILE A 197 9.86 -1.82 -0.92
C ILE A 197 10.10 -3.32 -1.11
N GLU A 198 11.32 -3.79 -0.86
CA GLU A 198 11.67 -5.22 -0.97
C GLU A 198 10.81 -6.09 -0.04
N ALA A 199 10.64 -5.69 1.22
CA ALA A 199 9.81 -6.41 2.17
C ALA A 199 8.34 -6.43 1.76
N CYS A 200 7.81 -5.29 1.31
CA CYS A 200 6.45 -5.20 0.80
C CYS A 200 6.28 -6.14 -0.39
N LEU A 201 7.14 -6.07 -1.41
CA LEU A 201 7.04 -6.93 -2.60
C LEU A 201 7.15 -8.41 -2.27
N LYS A 202 8.01 -8.78 -1.33
CA LYS A 202 8.18 -10.17 -0.88
C LYS A 202 6.93 -10.72 -0.19
N LEU A 203 6.28 -9.91 0.65
CA LEU A 203 5.21 -10.39 1.54
C LEU A 203 3.80 -10.13 1.00
N LEU A 204 3.61 -9.16 0.11
CA LEU A 204 2.31 -8.65 -0.32
C LEU A 204 1.40 -9.78 -0.85
N ASP A 205 1.85 -10.56 -1.83
CA ASP A 205 1.04 -11.63 -2.42
C ASP A 205 0.60 -12.67 -1.37
N SER A 206 1.50 -13.03 -0.45
CA SER A 206 1.21 -14.02 0.60
C SER A 206 0.22 -13.50 1.65
N PHE A 207 0.31 -12.23 2.04
CA PHE A 207 -0.68 -11.58 2.91
C PHE A 207 -2.04 -11.46 2.21
N MET A 208 -2.05 -11.03 0.95
CA MET A 208 -3.29 -10.83 0.19
C MET A 208 -4.06 -12.13 -0.05
N LYS A 209 -3.36 -13.24 -0.32
CA LYS A 209 -4.00 -14.57 -0.44
C LYS A 209 -4.67 -15.05 0.85
N ASN A 210 -4.25 -14.53 2.01
CA ASN A 210 -4.75 -14.88 3.33
C ASN A 210 -5.61 -13.78 3.96
N ILE A 211 -6.02 -12.75 3.20
CA ILE A 211 -6.70 -11.55 3.69
C ILE A 211 -7.91 -11.85 4.59
N ASP A 212 -8.74 -12.83 4.21
CA ASP A 212 -9.93 -13.20 4.98
C ASP A 212 -9.60 -13.74 6.38
N ASN A 213 -8.47 -14.43 6.52
CA ASN A 213 -8.02 -15.00 7.80
C ASN A 213 -7.24 -13.97 8.63
N LEU A 214 -6.73 -12.91 8.00
CA LEU A 214 -5.82 -11.96 8.62
C LEU A 214 -6.50 -10.63 8.97
N ASN A 215 -7.72 -10.35 8.50
CA ASN A 215 -8.39 -9.06 8.71
C ASN A 215 -8.38 -8.58 10.16
N VAL A 216 -8.71 -9.45 11.13
CA VAL A 216 -8.70 -9.11 12.55
C VAL A 216 -7.26 -8.93 13.08
N LEU A 217 -6.34 -9.79 12.65
CA LEU A 217 -4.93 -9.71 13.05
C LEU A 217 -4.25 -8.45 12.50
N ILE A 218 -4.64 -7.95 11.32
CA ILE A 218 -4.12 -6.73 10.73
C ILE A 218 -4.39 -5.52 11.63
N GLU A 219 -5.59 -5.44 12.22
CA GLU A 219 -5.92 -4.36 13.15
C GLU A 219 -5.08 -4.42 14.43
N TYR A 220 -4.83 -5.62 14.95
CA TYR A 220 -3.94 -5.82 16.10
C TYR A 220 -2.50 -5.47 15.78
N LEU A 221 -2.02 -5.82 14.58
CA LEU A 221 -0.67 -5.52 14.13
C LEU A 221 -0.44 -4.02 13.94
N GLU A 222 -1.44 -3.27 13.46
CA GLU A 222 -1.36 -1.80 13.39
C GLU A 222 -1.16 -1.19 14.78
N ILE A 223 -1.97 -1.59 15.76
CA ILE A 223 -1.86 -1.15 17.16
C ILE A 223 -0.51 -1.56 17.75
N PHE A 224 -0.13 -2.82 17.57
CA PHE A 224 1.12 -3.38 18.05
C PHE A 224 2.31 -2.56 17.53
N TYR A 225 2.37 -2.35 16.22
CA TYR A 225 3.44 -1.60 15.58
C TYR A 225 3.48 -0.15 16.06
N GLN A 226 2.33 0.48 16.34
CA GLN A 226 2.26 1.85 16.88
C GLN A 226 2.79 1.98 18.31
N HIS A 227 2.70 0.94 19.14
CA HIS A 227 3.00 1.05 20.57
C HIS A 227 4.28 0.35 21.04
N ILE A 228 4.86 -0.54 20.23
CA ILE A 228 6.09 -1.28 20.55
C ILE A 228 7.32 -0.69 19.85
N HIS A 229 8.48 -0.88 20.48
CA HIS A 229 9.78 -0.58 19.87
C HIS A 229 10.31 -1.85 19.21
N ILE A 230 10.19 -1.92 17.90
CA ILE A 230 10.66 -3.05 17.09
C ILE A 230 11.51 -2.53 15.94
N SER A 231 12.64 -3.18 15.67
CA SER A 231 13.46 -2.83 14.51
C SER A 231 12.86 -3.41 13.23
N HIS A 232 13.02 -2.72 12.11
CA HIS A 232 12.49 -3.17 10.81
C HIS A 232 12.82 -4.64 10.47
N PRO A 233 14.06 -5.15 10.65
CA PRO A 233 14.35 -6.56 10.36
C PRO A 233 13.58 -7.56 11.24
N VAL A 234 13.34 -7.21 12.51
CA VAL A 234 12.58 -8.06 13.44
C VAL A 234 11.08 -8.00 13.11
N TRP A 235 10.59 -6.83 12.69
CA TRP A 235 9.22 -6.67 12.20
C TRP A 235 8.94 -7.54 10.97
N ILE A 236 9.83 -7.54 9.98
CA ILE A 236 9.68 -8.37 8.78
C ILE A 236 9.68 -9.87 9.14
N LYS A 237 10.56 -10.31 10.04
CA LYS A 237 10.56 -11.71 10.52
C LYS A 237 9.26 -12.09 11.21
N LEU A 238 8.72 -11.20 12.06
CA LEU A 238 7.42 -11.43 12.71
C LEU A 238 6.30 -11.60 11.68
N LEU A 239 6.26 -10.74 10.66
CA LEU A 239 5.27 -10.82 9.58
C LEU A 239 5.40 -12.12 8.76
N GLU A 240 6.63 -12.56 8.47
CA GLU A 240 6.90 -13.84 7.81
C GLU A 240 6.39 -15.02 8.64
N GLU A 241 6.67 -15.05 9.93
CA GLU A 241 6.19 -16.10 10.84
C GLU A 241 4.66 -16.12 10.95
N ILE A 242 4.00 -14.95 10.94
CA ILE A 242 2.54 -14.83 10.95
C ILE A 242 1.91 -15.47 9.71
N ILE A 243 2.51 -15.30 8.53
CA ILE A 243 2.06 -15.96 7.29
C ILE A 243 2.27 -17.47 7.38
N LEU A 244 3.42 -17.90 7.89
CA LEU A 244 3.80 -19.32 7.97
C LEU A 244 2.98 -20.10 9.00
N ASP A 245 2.51 -19.44 10.05
CA ASP A 245 1.71 -20.07 11.09
C ASP A 245 0.30 -20.43 10.60
N LYS A 246 0.20 -21.59 9.95
CA LYS A 246 -1.02 -22.25 9.46
C LYS A 246 -2.01 -22.63 10.56
N LYS A 247 -1.73 -22.38 11.85
CA LYS A 247 -2.68 -22.60 12.96
C LYS A 247 -3.78 -21.54 12.98
N ASN A 248 -4.48 -21.36 11.86
CA ASN A 248 -5.61 -20.42 11.65
C ASN A 248 -6.89 -20.83 12.39
N LYS A 249 -6.81 -21.36 13.63
CA LYS A 249 -7.97 -21.87 14.37
C LYS A 249 -7.88 -21.65 15.89
N LYS A 250 -7.47 -20.47 16.36
CA LYS A 250 -7.56 -20.16 17.79
C LYS A 250 -8.21 -18.80 18.03
N LYS A 251 -8.95 -18.73 19.15
CA LYS A 251 -9.90 -17.67 19.53
C LYS A 251 -9.26 -16.28 19.38
N ASP A 252 -9.71 -15.54 18.38
CA ASP A 252 -9.48 -14.11 18.31
C ASP A 252 -10.15 -13.41 19.51
N PHE A 253 -9.66 -12.23 19.86
CA PHE A 253 -10.35 -11.37 20.82
C PHE A 253 -11.75 -11.05 20.31
N LYS A 254 -12.70 -10.87 21.24
CA LYS A 254 -14.10 -10.59 20.89
C LYS A 254 -14.25 -9.28 20.10
N ASP A 255 -13.42 -8.30 20.43
CA ASP A 255 -13.36 -6.98 19.82
C ASP A 255 -11.97 -6.35 20.01
N VAL A 256 -11.74 -5.23 19.30
CA VAL A 256 -10.51 -4.44 19.38
C VAL A 256 -10.28 -3.87 20.79
N GLU A 257 -11.34 -3.56 21.53
CA GLU A 257 -11.25 -3.03 22.89
C GLU A 257 -10.68 -4.06 23.87
N SER A 258 -11.12 -5.32 23.77
CA SER A 258 -10.58 -6.44 24.52
C SER A 258 -9.10 -6.67 24.20
N PHE A 259 -8.72 -6.54 22.92
CA PHE A 259 -7.32 -6.60 22.52
C PHE A 259 -6.50 -5.46 23.12
N LEU A 260 -6.99 -4.22 23.07
CA LEU A 260 -6.30 -3.05 23.63
C LEU A 260 -6.06 -3.18 25.13
N LEU A 261 -7.06 -3.64 25.88
CA LEU A 261 -6.93 -3.90 27.32
C LEU A 261 -5.85 -4.95 27.58
N PHE A 262 -5.91 -6.09 26.88
CA PHE A 262 -4.89 -7.14 26.98
C PHE A 262 -3.50 -6.63 26.62
N PHE A 263 -3.39 -5.92 25.50
CA PHE A 263 -2.13 -5.38 25.00
C PHE A 263 -1.50 -4.40 26.00
N ASN A 264 -2.30 -3.53 26.61
CA ASN A 264 -1.80 -2.61 27.64
C ASN A 264 -1.28 -3.31 28.89
N MET A 265 -1.87 -4.46 29.28
CA MET A 265 -1.39 -5.26 30.40
C MET A 265 -0.10 -6.03 30.06
N GLU A 266 0.00 -6.55 28.85
CA GLU A 266 1.08 -7.46 28.43
C GLU A 266 2.23 -6.75 27.68
N LYS A 267 2.12 -5.44 27.44
CA LYS A 267 3.08 -4.67 26.65
C LYS A 267 4.53 -4.89 27.09
N GLY A 268 4.79 -4.90 28.40
CA GLY A 268 6.12 -5.11 28.97
C GLY A 268 6.66 -6.51 28.65
N ASN A 269 5.84 -7.54 28.85
CA ASN A 269 6.20 -8.93 28.55
C ASN A 269 6.46 -9.14 27.05
N ILE A 270 5.63 -8.52 26.20
CA ILE A 270 5.78 -8.58 24.75
C ILE A 270 7.09 -7.92 24.33
N GLN A 271 7.44 -6.75 24.86
CA GLN A 271 8.71 -6.09 24.57
C GLN A 271 9.90 -6.95 25.01
N GLU A 272 9.83 -7.55 26.19
CA GLU A 272 10.88 -8.45 26.69
C GLU A 272 11.04 -9.69 25.79
N SER A 273 9.96 -10.27 25.28
CA SER A 273 10.02 -11.38 24.31
C SER A 273 10.65 -10.96 22.99
N ILE A 274 10.37 -9.75 22.51
CA ILE A 274 11.01 -9.20 21.30
C ILE A 274 12.51 -9.02 21.52
N ASP A 275 12.90 -8.45 22.66
CA ASP A 275 14.30 -8.21 22.99
C ASP A 275 15.08 -9.53 23.15
N LYS A 276 14.40 -10.60 23.58
CA LYS A 276 14.94 -11.98 23.63
C LYS A 276 14.88 -12.74 22.30
N GLY A 277 14.18 -12.21 21.29
CA GLY A 277 13.99 -12.85 19.99
C GLY A 277 12.97 -13.99 19.96
N ASP A 278 12.11 -14.12 20.97
CA ASP A 278 11.05 -15.14 21.03
C ASP A 278 9.77 -14.67 20.32
N LEU A 279 9.82 -14.66 18.99
CA LEU A 279 8.71 -14.22 18.13
C LEU A 279 7.49 -15.16 18.19
N ASN A 280 7.70 -16.45 18.45
CA ASN A 280 6.61 -17.40 18.64
C ASN A 280 5.74 -17.04 19.85
N HIS A 281 6.34 -16.59 20.95
CA HIS A 281 5.60 -16.10 22.11
C HIS A 281 4.76 -14.87 21.76
N VAL A 282 5.34 -13.94 21.01
CA VAL A 282 4.67 -12.71 20.54
C VAL A 282 3.45 -13.06 19.69
N ILE A 283 3.59 -13.98 18.73
CA ILE A 283 2.48 -14.42 17.86
C ILE A 283 1.37 -15.08 18.68
N ASN A 284 1.72 -15.93 19.65
CA ASN A 284 0.73 -16.57 20.52
C ASN A 284 -0.06 -15.53 21.33
N LYS A 285 0.61 -14.51 21.86
CA LYS A 285 -0.02 -13.40 22.59
C LYS A 285 -0.93 -12.56 21.69
N LEU A 286 -0.47 -12.22 20.49
CA LEU A 286 -1.27 -11.47 19.49
C LEU A 286 -2.55 -12.21 19.08
N ARG A 287 -2.52 -13.54 19.08
CA ARG A 287 -3.68 -14.39 18.74
C ARG A 287 -4.55 -14.75 19.95
N GLY A 288 -4.36 -14.09 21.10
CA GLY A 288 -5.16 -14.36 22.32
C GLY A 288 -4.91 -15.73 22.95
N THR A 289 -3.81 -16.39 22.59
CA THR A 289 -3.45 -17.70 23.12
C THR A 289 -2.45 -17.57 24.26
N VAL A 290 -2.95 -17.17 25.42
CA VAL A 290 -2.26 -17.50 26.67
C VAL A 290 -2.89 -18.79 27.17
N GLY A 291 -2.05 -19.82 27.34
CA GLY A 291 -2.46 -21.05 27.97
C GLY A 291 -3.20 -20.72 29.26
N SER A 292 -4.35 -21.34 29.45
CA SER A 292 -4.95 -21.54 30.76
C SER A 292 -3.89 -22.09 31.70
N SER A 293 -3.26 -21.21 32.47
CA SER A 293 -2.67 -21.54 33.76
C SER A 293 -3.75 -21.35 34.81
#